data_AF-A0A7S2L6I2-F1
#
_entry.id   AF-A0A7S2L6I2-F1
#
_cell.length_a   1.000
_cell.length_b   1.000
_cell.length_c   1.000
_cell.angle_alpha   90.00
_cell.angle_beta   90.00
_cell.angle_gamma   90.00
#
_symmetry.space_group_name_H-M   'P 1'
#
loop_
_entity.id
_entity.type
_entity.pdbx_description
1 polymer ?
#
loop_
_entity_poly.entity_id
_entity_poly.type
_entity_poly.pdbx_seq_one_letter_code
_entity_poly.pdbx_strand_id
1 'polypeptide(L)'
;QSASSERKKTATDQEGVFAHALPAELEEELTAAIAPELVEGVESSLATTRADLGWDELRQSEDKANAVKQTMADLTEFAGPPVGCDQPFCRGSTIVSEEFADDEFGDDDSAALDEEGGESPDHRAQAVYEANGLDFSAMQGETERFLRAMRLRPHEVGSRNFSKWRGRTLWNQCFYLSLAHAYLGQIASTRRVRGLARRMRRAIEAVVLEKHPSWAAGLQASTSGTGKAMVFADFLPMAMRSEDIPTERNLLAKFVVCIMDSVNGHVEVYIGPAYKECEERAEQVRNTLLLWYTPAHYQALVRDDDEGTKLDLTYDEFKQLLVEHGVAFLETIE
;
A
#
# COMPACT_ATOMS: atom_id res chain seq x y z
N GLN A 1 53.92 -37.50 -48.71
CA GLN A 1 52.52 -37.71 -48.26
C GLN A 1 52.23 -36.57 -47.28
N SER A 2 51.75 -35.41 -47.76
CA SER A 2 50.32 -35.04 -47.84
C SER A 2 49.67 -34.99 -46.43
N ALA A 3 49.01 -33.94 -45.94
CA ALA A 3 48.79 -32.58 -46.40
C ALA A 3 48.22 -31.73 -45.23
N SER A 4 48.44 -30.41 -45.32
CA SER A 4 47.57 -29.27 -44.99
C SER A 4 46.65 -29.29 -43.75
N SER A 5 46.88 -28.32 -42.86
CA SER A 5 45.84 -27.38 -42.37
C SER A 5 46.48 -26.23 -41.58
N GLU A 6 46.85 -25.15 -42.28
CA GLU A 6 47.18 -23.84 -41.71
C GLU A 6 45.92 -23.03 -41.40
N ARG A 7 45.86 -22.38 -40.22
CA ARG A 7 45.09 -21.15 -40.02
C ARG A 7 45.94 -20.13 -39.28
N LYS A 8 46.49 -19.18 -40.05
CA LYS A 8 47.06 -17.91 -39.59
C LYS A 8 45.92 -16.96 -39.20
N LYS A 9 46.02 -16.33 -38.03
CA LYS A 9 45.29 -15.10 -37.69
C LYS A 9 46.20 -13.91 -38.01
N THR A 10 45.74 -13.02 -38.88
CA THR A 10 46.33 -11.70 -39.09
C THR A 10 45.32 -10.65 -38.64
N ALA A 11 45.79 -9.72 -37.80
CA ALA A 11 45.11 -8.49 -37.45
C ALA A 11 45.30 -7.47 -38.58
N THR A 12 44.25 -6.73 -38.90
CA THR A 12 44.31 -5.52 -39.73
C THR A 12 43.23 -4.54 -39.26
N ASP A 13 43.68 -3.34 -38.93
CA ASP A 13 42.90 -2.13 -38.70
C ASP A 13 42.04 -1.76 -39.93
N GLN A 14 40.79 -1.35 -39.70
CA GLN A 14 40.07 -0.42 -40.58
C GLN A 14 39.12 0.46 -39.74
N GLU A 15 39.43 1.75 -39.71
CA GLU A 15 38.51 2.84 -39.45
C GLU A 15 37.54 3.01 -40.64
N GLY A 16 36.29 3.43 -40.36
CA GLY A 16 35.56 4.36 -41.23
C GLY A 16 34.23 3.91 -41.89
N VAL A 17 33.21 4.74 -41.65
CA VAL A 17 32.07 5.15 -42.52
C VAL A 17 30.95 4.11 -42.78
N PHE A 18 29.62 4.36 -42.72
CA PHE A 18 28.77 5.56 -42.83
C PHE A 18 27.50 5.44 -41.95
N ALA A 19 27.20 6.48 -41.18
CA ALA A 19 25.83 6.86 -40.82
C ALA A 19 25.44 7.99 -41.78
N HIS A 20 24.53 7.73 -42.72
CA HIS A 20 23.96 8.80 -43.53
C HIS A 20 22.85 9.47 -42.73
N ALA A 21 23.15 10.64 -42.19
CA ALA A 21 22.12 11.58 -41.78
C ALA A 21 21.30 11.98 -43.01
N LEU A 22 19.98 12.00 -42.87
CA LEU A 22 19.10 12.58 -43.86
C LEU A 22 19.45 14.07 -44.03
N PRO A 23 19.40 14.62 -45.26
CA PRO A 23 19.58 16.05 -45.47
C PRO A 23 18.52 16.79 -44.67
N ALA A 24 18.91 17.82 -43.91
CA ALA A 24 18.00 18.63 -43.09
C ALA A 24 16.81 19.21 -43.89
N GLU A 25 17.01 19.40 -45.20
CA GLU A 25 15.99 19.84 -46.16
C GLU A 25 14.85 18.83 -46.33
N LEU A 26 15.11 17.53 -46.13
CA LEU A 26 14.15 16.43 -46.25
C LEU A 26 13.36 16.21 -44.94
N GLU A 27 13.95 16.52 -43.78
CA GLU A 27 13.24 16.56 -42.49
C GLU A 27 12.28 17.76 -42.41
N GLU A 28 12.66 18.90 -42.98
CA GLU A 28 11.81 20.09 -43.00
C GLU A 28 10.60 19.91 -43.95
N GLU A 29 10.79 19.26 -45.11
CA GLU A 29 9.69 18.87 -46.01
C GLU A 29 8.75 17.81 -45.41
N LEU A 30 9.29 16.80 -44.71
CA LEU A 30 8.47 15.75 -44.09
C LEU A 30 7.66 16.30 -42.90
N THR A 31 8.24 17.24 -42.15
CA THR A 31 7.58 17.90 -41.00
C THR A 31 6.53 18.91 -41.48
N ALA A 32 6.77 19.60 -42.60
CA ALA A 32 5.82 20.52 -43.21
C ALA A 32 4.62 19.80 -43.87
N ALA A 33 4.81 18.59 -44.40
CA ALA A 33 3.75 17.81 -45.04
C ALA A 33 2.83 17.07 -44.06
N ILE A 34 3.29 16.78 -42.85
CA ILE A 34 2.57 15.94 -41.87
C ILE A 34 1.82 16.78 -40.82
N ALA A 35 2.19 18.04 -40.60
CA ALA A 35 1.68 18.81 -39.47
C ALA A 35 0.21 19.31 -39.57
N PRO A 36 -0.31 19.83 -40.69
CA PRO A 36 -1.63 20.47 -40.67
C PRO A 36 -2.80 19.48 -40.62
N GLU A 37 -2.77 18.41 -41.41
CA GLU A 37 -3.89 17.47 -41.54
C GLU A 37 -4.02 16.53 -40.32
N LEU A 38 -2.91 16.16 -39.69
CA LEU A 38 -2.92 15.35 -38.46
C LEU A 38 -3.33 16.17 -37.23
N VAL A 39 -2.94 17.44 -37.15
CA VAL A 39 -3.38 18.33 -36.07
C VAL A 39 -4.87 18.64 -36.22
N GLU A 40 -5.34 18.95 -37.42
CA GLU A 40 -6.77 19.22 -37.65
C GLU A 40 -7.64 17.96 -37.47
N GLY A 41 -7.14 16.78 -37.84
CA GLY A 41 -7.79 15.49 -37.58
C GLY A 41 -7.83 15.11 -36.09
N VAL A 42 -6.75 15.36 -35.35
CA VAL A 42 -6.67 15.11 -33.90
C VAL A 42 -7.51 16.13 -33.11
N GLU A 43 -7.52 17.40 -33.50
CA GLU A 43 -8.35 18.42 -32.88
C GLU A 43 -9.84 18.22 -33.19
N SER A 44 -10.20 17.79 -34.40
CA SER A 44 -11.58 17.43 -34.76
C SER A 44 -12.06 16.18 -34.02
N SER A 45 -11.20 15.18 -33.86
CA SER A 45 -11.49 13.97 -33.09
C SER A 45 -11.61 14.27 -31.58
N LEU A 46 -10.73 15.14 -31.03
CA LEU A 46 -10.81 15.63 -29.66
C LEU A 46 -12.04 16.53 -29.42
N ALA A 47 -12.43 17.35 -30.39
CA ALA A 47 -13.62 18.18 -30.31
C ALA A 47 -14.92 17.35 -30.33
N THR A 48 -14.95 16.29 -31.14
CA THR A 48 -16.06 15.32 -31.19
C THR A 48 -16.14 14.53 -29.88
N THR A 49 -14.99 14.07 -29.36
CA THR A 49 -14.92 13.38 -28.06
C THR A 49 -15.30 14.30 -26.88
N ARG A 50 -14.94 15.59 -26.92
CA ARG A 50 -15.35 16.60 -25.93
C ARG A 50 -16.84 16.96 -26.02
N ALA A 51 -17.44 16.89 -27.20
CA ALA A 51 -18.86 17.10 -27.40
C ALA A 51 -19.68 15.89 -26.91
N ASP A 52 -19.17 14.68 -27.13
CA ASP A 52 -19.85 13.42 -26.77
C ASP A 52 -19.79 13.11 -25.26
N LEU A 53 -18.71 13.51 -24.58
CA LEU A 53 -18.55 13.25 -23.14
C LEU A 53 -19.22 14.30 -22.24
N GLY A 54 -19.71 15.41 -22.77
CA GLY A 54 -20.30 16.48 -21.96
C GLY A 54 -19.26 17.16 -21.05
N TRP A 55 -19.13 18.48 -21.16
CA TRP A 55 -18.20 19.26 -20.32
C TRP A 55 -18.37 19.03 -18.81
N ASP A 56 -19.57 18.65 -18.36
CA ASP A 56 -19.84 18.34 -16.96
C ASP A 56 -19.28 16.99 -16.50
N GLU A 57 -19.19 15.95 -17.34
CA GLU A 57 -18.59 14.66 -16.94
C GLU A 57 -17.06 14.75 -16.94
N LEU A 58 -16.48 15.53 -17.87
CA LEU A 58 -15.05 15.80 -17.95
C LEU A 58 -14.58 16.68 -16.78
N ARG A 59 -15.38 17.68 -16.40
CA ARG A 59 -15.11 18.49 -15.20
C ARG A 59 -15.27 17.68 -13.92
N GLN A 60 -16.27 16.79 -13.87
CA GLN A 60 -16.42 15.86 -12.75
C GLN A 60 -15.28 14.82 -12.69
N SER A 61 -14.70 14.41 -13.82
CA SER A 61 -13.55 13.50 -13.83
C SER A 61 -12.27 14.23 -13.40
N GLU A 62 -12.04 15.47 -13.86
CA GLU A 62 -10.94 16.31 -13.39
C GLU A 62 -11.06 16.65 -11.90
N ASP A 63 -12.26 17.03 -11.43
CA ASP A 63 -12.52 17.29 -10.01
C ASP A 63 -12.31 16.04 -9.15
N LYS A 64 -12.67 14.85 -9.65
CA LYS A 64 -12.41 13.56 -8.99
C LYS A 64 -10.92 13.25 -8.94
N ALA A 65 -10.20 13.36 -10.06
CA ALA A 65 -8.76 13.15 -10.14
C ALA A 65 -8.01 14.12 -9.21
N ASN A 66 -8.44 15.38 -9.17
CA ASN A 66 -7.89 16.39 -8.26
C ASN A 66 -8.19 16.05 -6.79
N ALA A 67 -9.36 15.51 -6.47
CA ALA A 67 -9.69 15.04 -5.13
C ALA A 67 -8.85 13.83 -4.69
N VAL A 68 -8.53 12.91 -5.61
CA VAL A 68 -7.59 11.78 -5.37
C VAL A 68 -6.21 12.34 -5.04
N LYS A 69 -5.68 13.22 -5.89
CA LYS A 69 -4.37 13.87 -5.73
C LYS A 69 -4.27 14.64 -4.42
N GLN A 70 -5.31 15.39 -4.04
CA GLN A 70 -5.36 16.10 -2.76
C GLN A 70 -5.36 15.14 -1.57
N THR A 71 -6.15 14.07 -1.61
CA THR A 71 -6.22 13.08 -0.51
C THR A 71 -4.86 12.41 -0.26
N MET A 72 -4.09 12.15 -1.31
CA MET A 72 -2.75 11.57 -1.23
C MET A 72 -1.70 12.57 -0.75
N ALA A 73 -1.82 13.85 -1.14
CA ALA A 73 -1.01 14.91 -0.58
C ALA A 73 -1.24 15.07 0.93
N ASP A 74 -2.52 15.08 1.36
CA ASP A 74 -2.92 15.16 2.78
C ASP A 74 -2.43 13.95 3.60
N LEU A 75 -2.24 12.79 2.95
CA LEU A 75 -1.62 11.60 3.57
C LEU A 75 -0.16 11.84 3.91
N THR A 76 0.59 12.37 2.95
CA THR A 76 2.02 12.61 3.06
C THR A 76 2.31 13.69 4.12
N GLU A 77 1.52 14.77 4.13
CA GLU A 77 1.65 15.83 5.14
C GLU A 77 1.33 15.34 6.56
N PHE A 78 0.27 14.54 6.72
CA PHE A 78 -0.14 14.05 8.04
C PHE A 78 0.79 13.01 8.65
N ALA A 79 1.48 12.23 7.81
CA ALA A 79 2.51 11.32 8.30
C ALA A 79 3.62 12.08 9.06
N GLY A 80 3.82 13.37 8.72
CA GLY A 80 4.85 14.23 9.31
C GLY A 80 6.27 13.79 8.93
N PRO A 81 7.29 14.61 9.24
CA PRO A 81 8.66 14.13 9.23
C PRO A 81 8.82 13.00 10.26
N PRO A 82 9.72 12.04 10.05
CA PRO A 82 9.91 10.93 10.96
C PRO A 82 10.19 11.44 12.37
N VAL A 83 9.49 10.88 13.36
CA VAL A 83 9.98 10.92 14.75
C VAL A 83 11.22 10.04 14.74
N GLY A 84 12.39 10.66 14.64
CA GLY A 84 13.67 9.96 14.60
C GLY A 84 13.78 9.04 15.81
N CYS A 85 14.03 7.76 15.57
CA CYS A 85 14.29 6.77 16.60
C CYS A 85 15.75 6.84 17.11
N ASP A 86 16.34 8.04 17.14
CA ASP A 86 17.69 8.30 17.63
C ASP A 86 17.70 8.52 19.15
N GLN A 87 17.05 7.62 19.92
CA GLN A 87 17.22 7.62 21.37
C GLN A 87 17.71 6.27 21.88
N PRO A 88 19.02 6.15 22.20
CA PRO A 88 19.46 5.12 23.11
C PRO A 88 19.06 5.56 24.52
N PHE A 89 18.28 4.74 25.23
CA PHE A 89 17.99 4.90 26.66
C PHE A 89 17.16 6.15 27.06
N CYS A 90 15.84 5.97 27.20
CA CYS A 90 14.99 6.90 27.92
C CYS A 90 15.31 6.88 29.43
N ARG A 91 16.21 7.77 29.87
CA ARG A 91 16.19 8.35 31.23
C ARG A 91 16.25 9.87 31.13
N GLY A 92 15.10 10.48 31.38
CA GLY A 92 14.95 11.84 31.91
C GLY A 92 15.35 12.98 30.98
N SER A 93 14.36 13.71 30.47
CA SER A 93 14.07 15.08 30.94
C SER A 93 12.99 15.72 30.06
N THR A 94 11.97 16.23 30.74
CA THR A 94 11.25 17.50 30.50
C THR A 94 11.44 18.15 29.12
N ILE A 95 10.41 18.08 28.27
CA ILE A 95 10.23 19.00 27.14
C ILE A 95 8.98 19.83 27.39
N VAL A 96 9.17 21.12 27.15
CA VAL A 96 8.26 22.25 27.34
C VAL A 96 7.09 22.15 26.35
N SER A 97 5.90 22.38 26.89
CA SER A 97 4.61 22.42 26.20
C SER A 97 4.55 23.52 25.15
N GLU A 98 4.19 23.18 23.92
CA GLU A 98 3.52 24.10 22.99
C GLU A 98 2.01 23.84 23.08
N GLU A 99 1.29 24.86 23.54
CA GLU A 99 -0.16 24.91 23.69
C GLU A 99 -0.83 24.91 22.31
N PHE A 100 -1.19 23.73 21.81
CA PHE A 100 -2.31 23.61 20.87
C PHE A 100 -3.56 23.48 21.71
N ALA A 101 -4.50 24.41 21.53
CA ALA A 101 -5.78 24.40 22.22
C ALA A 101 -6.42 23.00 22.18
N ASP A 102 -6.40 22.36 23.34
CA ASP A 102 -7.15 21.16 23.63
C ASP A 102 -8.63 21.54 23.55
N ASP A 103 -9.23 21.38 22.36
CA ASP A 103 -10.67 21.11 22.29
C ASP A 103 -10.87 19.88 23.17
N GLU A 104 -11.48 20.06 24.35
CA GLU A 104 -11.86 19.00 25.28
C GLU A 104 -12.58 17.90 24.51
N PHE A 105 -11.83 16.89 24.08
CA PHE A 105 -12.39 15.59 23.80
C PHE A 105 -12.88 15.14 25.16
N GLY A 106 -14.19 14.99 25.32
CA GLY A 106 -14.67 14.04 26.30
C GLY A 106 -13.98 12.72 25.97
N ASP A 107 -12.94 12.40 26.72
CA ASP A 107 -12.35 11.07 26.82
C ASP A 107 -13.41 10.16 27.43
N ASP A 108 -14.49 9.95 26.68
CA ASP A 108 -15.29 8.75 26.79
C ASP A 108 -14.50 7.64 26.08
N ASP A 109 -13.27 7.42 26.58
CA ASP A 109 -12.40 6.30 26.24
C ASP A 109 -12.91 5.00 26.90
N SER A 110 -14.07 5.05 27.56
CA SER A 110 -15.02 3.93 27.62
C SER A 110 -15.76 3.73 26.29
N ALA A 111 -15.02 3.77 25.18
CA ALA A 111 -15.22 2.73 24.18
C ALA A 111 -14.89 1.41 24.89
N ALA A 112 -15.83 0.92 25.68
CA ALA A 112 -15.99 -0.49 25.91
C ALA A 112 -15.71 -1.12 24.54
N LEU A 113 -14.68 -1.96 24.49
CA LEU A 113 -14.61 -2.97 23.46
C LEU A 113 -15.91 -3.73 23.67
N ASP A 114 -16.95 -3.30 22.96
CA ASP A 114 -18.25 -3.93 23.00
C ASP A 114 -17.99 -5.35 22.53
N GLU A 115 -17.82 -6.27 23.50
CA GLU A 115 -18.04 -7.69 23.34
C GLU A 115 -19.54 -7.89 23.07
N GLU A 116 -20.10 -7.20 22.07
CA GLU A 116 -21.37 -7.55 21.48
C GLU A 116 -21.17 -8.94 20.90
N GLY A 117 -21.70 -9.95 21.63
CA GLY A 117 -21.71 -11.40 21.44
C GLY A 117 -21.78 -11.99 20.02
N GLY A 118 -20.97 -11.49 19.10
CA GLY A 118 -20.64 -12.09 17.83
C GLY A 118 -19.68 -13.24 18.07
N GLU A 119 -19.86 -14.31 17.31
CA GLU A 119 -18.88 -15.40 17.25
C GLU A 119 -17.49 -14.80 17.02
N SER A 120 -16.51 -15.26 17.80
CA SER A 120 -15.13 -14.80 17.62
C SER A 120 -14.70 -15.07 16.17
N PRO A 121 -13.91 -14.18 15.55
CA PRO A 121 -13.35 -14.42 14.22
C PRO A 121 -12.72 -15.82 14.09
N ASP A 122 -12.07 -16.31 15.16
CA ASP A 122 -11.46 -17.63 15.24
C ASP A 122 -12.48 -18.77 15.05
N HIS A 123 -13.69 -18.67 15.62
CA HIS A 123 -14.73 -19.68 15.44
C HIS A 123 -15.22 -19.74 13.99
N ARG A 124 -15.33 -18.57 13.33
CA ARG A 124 -15.71 -18.51 11.91
C ARG A 124 -14.61 -19.06 11.02
N ALA A 125 -13.34 -18.80 11.36
CA ALA A 125 -12.19 -19.34 10.66
C ALA A 125 -12.17 -20.87 10.73
N GLN A 126 -12.31 -21.43 11.93
CA GLN A 126 -12.32 -22.87 12.15
C GLN A 126 -13.41 -23.57 11.31
N ALA A 127 -14.63 -23.02 11.26
CA ALA A 127 -15.72 -23.60 10.48
C ALA A 127 -15.43 -23.65 8.96
N VAL A 128 -14.76 -22.62 8.41
CA VAL A 128 -14.35 -22.60 6.99
C VAL A 128 -13.33 -23.70 6.68
N TYR A 129 -12.42 -23.97 7.60
CA TYR A 129 -11.38 -24.98 7.43
C TYR A 129 -11.90 -26.41 7.53
N GLU A 130 -12.74 -26.67 8.53
CA GLU A 130 -13.41 -27.97 8.68
C GLU A 130 -14.23 -28.31 7.42
N ALA A 131 -14.88 -27.31 6.82
CA ALA A 131 -15.62 -27.47 5.57
C ALA A 131 -14.73 -27.83 4.35
N ASN A 132 -13.43 -27.49 4.39
CA ASN A 132 -12.46 -27.81 3.33
C ASN A 132 -11.58 -29.03 3.64
N GLY A 133 -11.79 -29.70 4.78
CA GLY A 133 -11.00 -30.88 5.17
C GLY A 133 -9.55 -30.57 5.55
N LEU A 134 -9.27 -29.33 5.96
CA LEU A 134 -7.94 -28.87 6.36
C LEU A 134 -7.83 -28.87 7.89
N ASP A 135 -6.68 -29.27 8.41
CA ASP A 135 -6.39 -29.20 9.85
C ASP A 135 -5.96 -27.78 10.24
N PHE A 136 -6.94 -26.99 10.69
CA PHE A 136 -6.75 -25.62 11.17
C PHE A 136 -5.66 -25.54 12.25
N SER A 137 -5.64 -26.50 13.18
CA SER A 137 -4.73 -26.49 14.33
C SER A 137 -3.27 -26.76 13.92
N ALA A 138 -3.06 -27.64 12.94
CA ALA A 138 -1.72 -27.92 12.43
C ALA A 138 -1.12 -26.70 11.73
N MET A 139 -1.89 -26.05 10.84
CA MET A 139 -1.44 -24.86 10.10
C MET A 139 -1.19 -23.68 11.04
N GLN A 140 -2.13 -23.42 11.95
CA GLN A 140 -1.98 -22.38 12.97
C GLN A 140 -0.75 -22.64 13.84
N GLY A 141 -0.48 -23.90 14.21
CA GLY A 141 0.69 -24.27 15.01
C GLY A 141 2.04 -24.05 14.33
N GLU A 142 2.13 -24.06 12.99
CA GLU A 142 3.36 -23.71 12.27
C GLU A 142 3.59 -22.20 12.29
N THR A 143 2.54 -21.45 12.00
CA THR A 143 2.62 -19.99 11.93
C THR A 143 2.81 -19.39 13.33
N GLU A 144 2.18 -19.92 14.36
CA GLU A 144 2.42 -19.54 15.76
C GLU A 144 3.85 -19.84 16.21
N ARG A 145 4.45 -20.95 15.74
CA ARG A 145 5.87 -21.23 16.00
C ARG A 145 6.77 -20.18 15.35
N PHE A 146 6.47 -19.77 14.12
CA PHE A 146 7.20 -18.70 13.44
C PHE A 146 7.06 -17.37 14.20
N LEU A 147 5.84 -16.97 14.54
CA LEU A 147 5.59 -15.75 15.33
C LEU A 147 6.35 -15.78 16.66
N ARG A 148 6.32 -16.90 17.39
CA ARG A 148 7.05 -17.05 18.65
C ARG A 148 8.57 -16.97 18.46
N ALA A 149 9.11 -17.61 17.42
CA ALA A 149 10.53 -17.55 17.09
C ALA A 149 10.98 -16.11 16.80
N MET A 150 10.12 -15.35 16.13
CA MET A 150 10.31 -13.94 15.79
C MET A 150 9.95 -12.97 16.92
N ARG A 151 9.45 -13.47 18.06
CA ARG A 151 8.87 -12.69 19.17
C ARG A 151 7.85 -11.68 18.65
N LEU A 152 6.88 -12.18 17.89
CA LEU A 152 5.77 -11.41 17.33
C LEU A 152 4.45 -11.89 17.92
N ARG A 153 3.51 -10.96 18.02
CA ARG A 153 2.12 -11.25 18.36
C ARG A 153 1.15 -10.42 17.50
N PRO A 154 -0.03 -10.96 17.18
CA PRO A 154 -1.11 -10.16 16.63
C PRO A 154 -1.57 -9.11 17.65
N HIS A 155 -1.87 -7.91 17.16
CA HIS A 155 -2.42 -6.80 17.93
C HIS A 155 -3.78 -6.37 17.37
N GLU A 156 -4.81 -6.49 18.22
CA GLU A 156 -6.17 -6.13 17.87
C GLU A 156 -6.38 -4.62 17.89
N VAL A 157 -6.79 -4.06 16.76
CA VAL A 157 -7.02 -2.61 16.58
C VAL A 157 -8.50 -2.27 16.36
N GLY A 158 -9.36 -3.29 16.33
CA GLY A 158 -10.79 -3.16 16.09
C GLY A 158 -11.17 -3.10 14.61
N SER A 159 -12.47 -3.16 14.35
CA SER A 159 -13.06 -3.20 13.00
C SER A 159 -13.88 -1.96 12.63
N ARG A 160 -14.02 -1.01 13.56
CA ARG A 160 -14.86 0.20 13.43
C ARG A 160 -14.01 1.47 13.56
N ASN A 161 -14.35 2.51 12.80
CA ASN A 161 -13.76 3.85 12.91
C ASN A 161 -14.89 4.91 12.87
N PHE A 162 -14.58 6.16 13.20
CA PHE A 162 -15.55 7.23 13.38
C PHE A 162 -15.12 8.44 12.56
N SER A 163 -16.06 9.01 11.80
CA SER A 163 -15.85 10.29 11.13
C SER A 163 -16.55 11.39 11.92
N LYS A 164 -15.77 12.22 12.64
CA LYS A 164 -16.30 13.38 13.38
C LYS A 164 -17.14 14.29 12.50
N TRP A 165 -16.62 14.64 11.32
CA TRP A 165 -17.28 15.59 10.40
C TRP A 165 -18.63 15.11 9.87
N ARG A 166 -18.88 13.79 9.84
CA ARG A 166 -20.15 13.23 9.38
C ARG A 166 -20.99 12.59 10.49
N GLY A 167 -20.46 12.47 11.71
CA GLY A 167 -21.09 11.70 12.79
C GLY A 167 -21.37 10.24 12.41
N ARG A 168 -20.55 9.65 11.52
CA ARG A 168 -20.80 8.31 10.97
C ARG A 168 -19.76 7.29 11.44
N THR A 169 -20.25 6.12 11.85
CA THR A 169 -19.44 4.92 12.02
C THR A 169 -19.08 4.34 10.66
N LEU A 170 -17.79 4.08 10.48
CA LEU A 170 -17.21 3.42 9.33
C LEU A 170 -16.95 1.96 9.70
N TRP A 171 -17.53 1.04 8.94
CA TRP A 171 -17.35 -0.40 9.12
C TRP A 171 -16.21 -0.92 8.25
N ASN A 172 -15.80 -2.17 8.50
CA ASN A 172 -14.75 -2.87 7.76
C ASN A 172 -13.42 -2.08 7.77
N GLN A 173 -13.00 -1.65 8.97
CA GLN A 173 -11.82 -0.80 9.16
C GLN A 173 -10.59 -1.56 9.67
N CYS A 174 -10.71 -2.85 9.99
CA CYS A 174 -9.62 -3.64 10.54
C CYS A 174 -8.36 -3.60 9.67
N PHE A 175 -8.48 -3.75 8.35
CA PHE A 175 -7.34 -3.64 7.43
C PHE A 175 -6.61 -2.29 7.55
N TYR A 176 -7.34 -1.17 7.43
CA TYR A 176 -6.74 0.17 7.45
C TYR A 176 -6.23 0.58 8.82
N LEU A 177 -6.91 0.15 9.90
CA LEU A 177 -6.47 0.38 11.27
C LEU A 177 -5.18 -0.39 11.52
N SER A 178 -5.09 -1.64 11.08
CA SER A 178 -3.91 -2.48 11.23
C SER A 178 -2.74 -1.94 10.42
N LEU A 179 -2.99 -1.47 9.19
CA LEU A 179 -1.99 -0.79 8.37
C LEU A 179 -1.46 0.48 9.02
N ALA A 180 -2.36 1.34 9.53
CA ALA A 180 -1.98 2.57 10.22
C ALA A 180 -1.22 2.30 11.52
N HIS A 181 -1.61 1.28 12.27
CA HIS A 181 -0.96 0.88 13.52
C HIS A 181 0.43 0.28 13.25
N ALA A 182 0.56 -0.61 12.27
CA ALA A 182 1.86 -1.14 11.84
C ALA A 182 2.82 -0.02 11.40
N TYR A 183 2.29 1.04 10.78
CA TYR A 183 3.10 2.19 10.37
C TYR A 183 3.53 3.05 11.56
N LEU A 184 2.60 3.48 12.41
CA LEU A 184 2.84 4.44 13.48
C LEU A 184 3.43 3.83 14.77
N GLY A 185 3.27 2.51 14.98
CA GLY A 185 3.60 1.81 16.22
C GLY A 185 2.56 2.03 17.34
N GLN A 186 2.67 1.23 18.40
CA GLN A 186 1.70 1.22 19.52
C GLN A 186 1.71 2.50 20.37
N ILE A 187 2.82 3.24 20.41
CA ILE A 187 2.89 4.51 21.15
C ILE A 187 2.06 5.64 20.52
N ALA A 188 1.55 5.43 19.30
CA ALA A 188 0.75 6.42 18.62
C ALA A 188 -0.66 6.50 19.22
N SER A 189 -1.14 7.72 19.48
CA SER A 189 -2.49 7.89 20.01
C SER A 189 -3.56 7.32 19.07
N THR A 190 -4.63 6.79 19.65
CA THR A 190 -5.82 6.29 18.95
C THR A 190 -6.34 7.27 17.90
N ARG A 191 -6.28 8.58 18.20
CA ARG A 191 -6.64 9.66 17.27
C ARG A 191 -5.77 9.66 16.00
N ARG A 192 -4.45 9.50 16.15
CA ARG A 192 -3.50 9.45 15.01
C ARG A 192 -3.71 8.20 14.17
N VAL A 193 -3.81 7.03 14.81
CA VAL A 193 -4.07 5.75 14.13
C VAL A 193 -5.36 5.81 13.32
N ARG A 194 -6.48 6.19 13.96
CA ARG A 194 -7.77 6.34 13.28
C ARG A 194 -7.73 7.38 12.16
N GLY A 195 -6.99 8.47 12.36
CA GLY A 195 -6.81 9.54 11.37
C GLY A 195 -6.04 9.09 10.14
N LEU A 196 -4.94 8.35 10.32
CA LEU A 196 -4.16 7.79 9.22
C LEU A 196 -4.94 6.70 8.48
N ALA A 197 -5.60 5.79 9.21
CA ALA A 197 -6.43 4.73 8.63
C ALA A 197 -7.51 5.29 7.69
N ARG A 198 -8.21 6.36 8.09
CA ARG A 198 -9.23 7.00 7.23
C ARG A 198 -8.63 7.57 5.95
N ARG A 199 -7.42 8.12 6.02
CA ARG A 199 -6.76 8.68 4.84
C ARG A 199 -6.25 7.58 3.92
N MET A 200 -5.61 6.53 4.45
CA MET A 200 -5.19 5.35 3.68
C MET A 200 -6.39 4.72 2.96
N ARG A 201 -7.52 4.61 3.67
CA ARG A 201 -8.78 4.17 3.08
C ARG A 201 -9.19 5.04 1.89
N ARG A 202 -9.37 6.33 2.10
CA ARG A 202 -9.82 7.25 1.03
C ARG A 202 -8.88 7.21 -0.17
N ALA A 203 -7.58 7.13 0.08
CA ALA A 203 -6.55 6.97 -0.93
C ALA A 203 -6.76 5.71 -1.78
N ILE A 204 -6.90 4.54 -1.15
CA ILE A 204 -7.14 3.28 -1.86
C ILE A 204 -8.49 3.32 -2.61
N GLU A 205 -9.55 3.77 -1.94
CA GLU A 205 -10.88 3.86 -2.53
C GLU A 205 -10.94 4.82 -3.72
N ALA A 206 -10.22 5.93 -3.66
CA ALA A 206 -10.16 6.91 -4.73
C ALA A 206 -9.58 6.32 -6.02
N VAL A 207 -8.45 5.60 -5.92
CA VAL A 207 -7.84 4.90 -7.06
C VAL A 207 -8.76 3.79 -7.60
N VAL A 208 -9.42 3.04 -6.71
CA VAL A 208 -10.38 2.00 -7.13
C VAL A 208 -11.58 2.59 -7.87
N LEU A 209 -12.14 3.70 -7.40
CA LEU A 209 -13.30 4.34 -8.03
C LEU A 209 -12.95 5.03 -9.34
N GLU A 210 -11.70 5.44 -9.52
CA GLU A 210 -11.20 5.93 -10.80
C GLU A 210 -11.17 4.81 -11.84
N LYS A 211 -10.64 3.63 -11.50
CA LYS A 211 -10.60 2.48 -12.42
C LYS A 211 -11.95 1.76 -12.56
N HIS A 212 -12.78 1.79 -11.54
CA HIS A 212 -14.07 1.11 -11.48
C HIS A 212 -15.20 2.03 -10.96
N PRO A 213 -15.63 3.04 -11.74
CA PRO A 213 -16.63 4.01 -11.28
C PRO A 213 -17.97 3.38 -10.89
N SER A 214 -18.35 2.27 -11.54
CA SER A 214 -19.59 1.53 -11.26
C SER A 214 -19.65 0.93 -9.85
N TRP A 215 -18.53 0.82 -9.15
CA TRP A 215 -18.46 0.23 -7.81
C TRP A 215 -18.77 1.22 -6.69
N ALA A 216 -18.99 2.51 -6.99
CA ALA A 216 -19.27 3.55 -6.00
C ALA A 216 -20.41 3.20 -5.04
N ALA A 217 -21.51 2.65 -5.55
CA ALA A 217 -22.66 2.27 -4.72
C ALA A 217 -22.33 1.10 -3.77
N GLY A 218 -21.60 0.09 -4.25
CA GLY A 218 -21.18 -1.06 -3.43
C GLY A 218 -20.20 -0.65 -2.34
N LEU A 219 -19.26 0.23 -2.67
CA LEU A 219 -18.30 0.83 -1.74
C LEU A 219 -19.01 1.60 -0.63
N GLN A 220 -19.99 2.43 -0.99
CA GLN A 220 -20.78 3.18 -0.03
C GLN A 220 -21.56 2.25 0.91
N ALA A 221 -22.18 1.19 0.37
CA ALA A 221 -22.93 0.23 1.17
C ALA A 221 -22.03 -0.58 2.13
N SER A 222 -20.84 -1.00 1.68
CA SER A 222 -19.83 -1.64 2.53
C SER A 222 -19.40 -0.71 3.67
N THR A 223 -19.21 0.58 3.38
CA THR A 223 -18.81 1.61 4.35
C THR A 223 -19.81 1.77 5.49
N SER A 224 -21.10 1.77 5.17
CA SER A 224 -22.19 1.92 6.14
C SER A 224 -22.57 0.62 6.84
N GLY A 225 -21.94 -0.51 6.50
CA GLY A 225 -22.29 -1.82 7.03
C GLY A 225 -23.62 -2.37 6.47
N THR A 226 -24.16 -1.75 5.41
CA THR A 226 -25.44 -2.13 4.80
C THR A 226 -25.29 -3.00 3.56
N GLY A 227 -24.06 -3.19 3.07
CA GLY A 227 -23.73 -3.98 1.89
C GLY A 227 -22.72 -5.09 2.17
N LYS A 228 -22.43 -5.89 1.14
CA LYS A 228 -21.37 -6.91 1.22
C LYS A 228 -20.04 -6.23 1.55
N ALA A 229 -19.32 -6.75 2.55
CA ALA A 229 -17.97 -6.31 2.83
C ALA A 229 -17.11 -6.49 1.58
N MET A 230 -16.47 -5.40 1.15
CA MET A 230 -15.48 -5.47 0.08
C MET A 230 -14.11 -5.57 0.73
N VAL A 231 -13.32 -6.55 0.30
CA VAL A 231 -11.97 -6.80 0.81
C VAL A 231 -11.05 -5.82 0.13
N PHE A 232 -10.62 -4.79 0.85
CA PHE A 232 -9.82 -3.72 0.28
C PHE A 232 -8.33 -4.01 0.21
N ALA A 233 -7.87 -5.08 0.87
CA ALA A 233 -6.51 -5.57 0.73
C ALA A 233 -6.19 -5.91 -0.73
N ASP A 234 -7.15 -6.49 -1.45
CA ASP A 234 -7.05 -6.86 -2.87
C ASP A 234 -6.76 -5.65 -3.78
N PHE A 235 -7.11 -4.44 -3.34
CA PHE A 235 -6.88 -3.20 -4.11
C PHE A 235 -5.65 -2.43 -3.67
N LEU A 236 -4.94 -2.89 -2.64
CA LEU A 236 -3.71 -2.25 -2.19
C LEU A 236 -2.67 -2.14 -3.33
N PRO A 237 -2.39 -3.20 -4.13
CA PRO A 237 -1.42 -3.10 -5.24
C PRO A 237 -1.76 -2.00 -6.24
N MET A 238 -3.05 -1.86 -6.56
CA MET A 238 -3.55 -0.84 -7.49
C MET A 238 -3.25 0.58 -6.99
N ALA A 239 -3.42 0.82 -5.68
CA ALA A 239 -3.17 2.13 -5.07
C ALA A 239 -1.66 2.41 -4.88
N MET A 240 -0.87 1.40 -4.54
CA MET A 240 0.59 1.53 -4.42
C MET A 240 1.27 1.88 -5.74
N ARG A 241 0.67 1.47 -6.87
CA ARG A 241 1.23 1.60 -8.23
C ARG A 241 0.44 2.55 -9.13
N SER A 242 -0.40 3.41 -8.56
CA SER A 242 -1.13 4.40 -9.35
C SER A 242 -0.16 5.35 -10.05
N GLU A 243 -0.19 5.36 -11.39
CA GLU A 243 0.63 6.23 -12.24
C GLU A 243 0.16 7.70 -12.20
N ASP A 244 -1.12 7.91 -11.85
CA ASP A 244 -1.76 9.22 -11.77
C ASP A 244 -1.29 10.06 -10.58
N ILE A 245 -0.63 9.40 -9.61
CA ILE A 245 -0.09 10.02 -8.40
C ILE A 245 1.44 9.93 -8.45
N PRO A 246 2.14 11.07 -8.51
CA PRO A 246 3.60 11.07 -8.46
C PRO A 246 4.13 10.28 -7.27
N THR A 247 5.13 9.44 -7.50
CA THR A 247 5.71 8.49 -6.53
C THR A 247 6.09 9.18 -5.21
N GLU A 248 6.62 10.40 -5.27
CA GLU A 248 7.03 11.19 -4.11
C GLU A 248 5.85 11.64 -3.23
N ARG A 249 4.63 11.70 -3.78
CA ARG A 249 3.38 12.05 -3.08
C ARG A 249 2.52 10.83 -2.75
N ASN A 250 2.86 9.65 -3.27
CA ASN A 250 2.16 8.41 -2.99
C ASN A 250 2.78 7.72 -1.77
N LEU A 251 2.24 7.99 -0.58
CA LEU A 251 2.69 7.34 0.65
C LEU A 251 2.63 5.80 0.56
N LEU A 252 1.63 5.25 -0.13
CA LEU A 252 1.46 3.79 -0.27
C LEU A 252 2.55 3.18 -1.16
N ALA A 253 3.04 3.92 -2.16
CA ALA A 253 4.13 3.48 -3.03
C ALA A 253 5.45 3.27 -2.26
N LYS A 254 5.59 3.89 -1.08
CA LYS A 254 6.76 3.75 -0.21
C LYS A 254 6.71 2.53 0.68
N PHE A 255 5.59 1.82 0.79
CA PHE A 255 5.45 0.69 1.72
C PHE A 255 5.87 -0.65 1.12
N VAL A 256 6.27 -1.55 2.01
CA VAL A 256 6.13 -3.00 1.82
C VAL A 256 5.14 -3.50 2.84
N VAL A 257 4.09 -4.17 2.38
CA VAL A 257 3.06 -4.76 3.25
C VAL A 257 3.16 -6.26 3.15
N CYS A 258 3.52 -6.91 4.25
CA CYS A 258 3.55 -8.37 4.37
C CYS A 258 2.35 -8.85 5.18
N ILE A 259 1.48 -9.63 4.57
CA ILE A 259 0.29 -10.19 5.21
C ILE A 259 0.53 -11.67 5.46
N MET A 260 0.64 -12.03 6.72
CA MET A 260 0.79 -13.42 7.14
C MET A 260 -0.60 -14.04 7.27
N ASP A 261 -0.86 -15.03 6.42
CA ASP A 261 -2.15 -15.69 6.34
C ASP A 261 -2.20 -16.84 7.36
N SER A 262 -2.99 -16.67 8.42
CA SER A 262 -3.26 -17.74 9.40
C SER A 262 -3.96 -18.96 8.80
N VAL A 263 -4.56 -18.80 7.61
CA VAL A 263 -5.26 -19.85 6.88
C VAL A 263 -4.25 -20.77 6.18
N ASN A 264 -3.44 -20.13 5.37
CA ASN A 264 -2.62 -20.84 4.39
C ASN A 264 -1.16 -20.98 4.83
N GLY A 265 -0.77 -20.36 5.95
CA GLY A 265 0.58 -20.43 6.51
C GLY A 265 1.66 -19.79 5.63
N HIS A 266 1.28 -19.00 4.62
CA HIS A 266 2.19 -18.26 3.76
C HIS A 266 2.08 -16.76 4.01
N VAL A 267 3.01 -16.01 3.44
CA VAL A 267 3.04 -14.55 3.50
C VAL A 267 2.80 -13.96 2.12
N GLU A 268 1.75 -13.16 1.97
CA GLU A 268 1.56 -12.32 0.79
C GLU A 268 2.36 -11.02 0.97
N VAL A 269 3.12 -10.63 -0.05
CA VAL A 269 3.99 -9.46 -0.01
C VAL A 269 3.63 -8.50 -1.13
N TYR A 270 3.21 -7.30 -0.75
CA TYR A 270 2.97 -6.18 -1.65
C TYR A 270 4.10 -5.16 -1.53
N ILE A 271 4.86 -4.99 -2.61
CA ILE A 271 6.00 -4.07 -2.65
C ILE A 271 5.65 -2.86 -3.49
N GLY A 272 5.66 -1.69 -2.87
CA GLY A 272 5.49 -0.41 -3.55
C GLY A 272 6.73 -0.05 -4.36
N PRO A 273 6.58 0.62 -5.52
CA PRO A 273 7.71 0.93 -6.40
C PRO A 273 8.75 1.83 -5.73
N ALA A 274 8.31 2.79 -4.91
CA ALA A 274 9.18 3.73 -4.21
C ALA A 274 9.96 3.10 -3.05
N TYR A 275 9.46 2.00 -2.46
CA TYR A 275 10.16 1.31 -1.38
C TYR A 275 11.55 0.82 -1.82
N LYS A 276 11.65 0.32 -3.06
CA LYS A 276 12.91 -0.18 -3.63
C LYS A 276 13.94 0.92 -3.85
N GLU A 277 13.49 2.16 -3.92
CA GLU A 277 14.32 3.36 -4.09
C GLU A 277 14.76 3.95 -2.73
N CYS A 278 14.22 3.46 -1.61
CA CYS A 278 14.63 3.90 -0.28
C CYS A 278 16.07 3.44 0.01
N GLU A 279 17.01 4.37 0.09
CA GLU A 279 18.42 4.09 0.39
C GLU A 279 18.67 3.93 1.90
N GLU A 280 17.93 4.64 2.74
CA GLU A 280 18.12 4.63 4.19
C GLU A 280 17.44 3.42 4.84
N ARG A 281 18.21 2.58 5.56
CA ARG A 281 17.66 1.45 6.34
C ARG A 281 16.53 1.89 7.27
N ALA A 282 16.68 3.05 7.94
CA ALA A 282 15.67 3.56 8.86
C ALA A 282 14.32 3.85 8.16
N GLU A 283 14.37 4.31 6.91
CA GLU A 283 13.18 4.49 6.09
C GLU A 283 12.59 3.15 5.66
N GLN A 284 13.41 2.19 5.22
CA GLN A 284 12.97 0.84 4.86
C GLN A 284 12.29 0.12 6.04
N VAL A 285 12.89 0.17 7.23
CA VAL A 285 12.30 -0.36 8.47
C VAL A 285 10.95 0.31 8.76
N ARG A 286 10.90 1.65 8.70
CA ARG A 286 9.66 2.40 8.92
C ARG A 286 8.58 2.02 7.92
N ASN A 287 8.94 1.70 6.69
CA ASN A 287 8.00 1.41 5.62
C ASN A 287 7.69 -0.09 5.45
N THR A 288 8.30 -0.97 6.26
CA THR A 288 7.98 -2.40 6.32
C THR A 288 6.83 -2.63 7.31
N LEU A 289 5.67 -3.05 6.80
CA LEU A 289 4.43 -3.20 7.56
C LEU A 289 4.03 -4.67 7.59
N LEU A 290 3.92 -5.24 8.79
CA LEU A 290 3.54 -6.64 8.98
C LEU A 290 2.11 -6.73 9.51
N LEU A 291 1.28 -7.51 8.83
CA LEU A 291 -0.12 -7.76 9.20
C LEU A 291 -0.34 -9.25 9.42
N TRP A 292 -1.27 -9.56 10.30
CA TRP A 292 -1.81 -10.89 10.52
C TRP A 292 -3.22 -10.95 9.95
N TYR A 293 -3.48 -11.91 9.08
CA TYR A 293 -4.79 -12.14 8.52
C TYR A 293 -5.42 -13.39 9.13
N THR A 294 -6.63 -13.23 9.65
CA THR A 294 -7.56 -14.32 9.94
C THR A 294 -8.77 -14.17 9.03
N PRO A 295 -9.54 -15.23 8.75
CA PRO A 295 -10.75 -15.13 7.95
C PRO A 295 -11.63 -13.94 8.35
N ALA A 296 -11.76 -12.98 7.42
CA ALA A 296 -12.50 -11.73 7.55
C ALA A 296 -11.94 -10.67 8.51
N HIS A 297 -10.70 -10.80 8.99
CA HIS A 297 -10.13 -9.84 9.93
C HIS A 297 -8.61 -9.65 9.79
N TYR A 298 -8.15 -8.42 10.02
CA TYR A 298 -6.73 -8.05 9.93
C TYR A 298 -6.27 -7.45 11.25
N GLN A 299 -5.12 -7.88 11.71
CA GLN A 299 -4.45 -7.38 12.91
C GLN A 299 -3.06 -6.88 12.55
N ALA A 300 -2.53 -5.91 13.30
CA ALA A 300 -1.13 -5.51 13.14
C ALA A 300 -0.23 -6.56 13.80
N LEU A 301 0.90 -6.91 13.18
CA LEU A 301 1.93 -7.70 13.87
C LEU A 301 2.89 -6.75 14.57
N VAL A 302 3.07 -6.97 15.86
CA VAL A 302 3.94 -6.17 16.73
C VAL A 302 4.91 -7.09 17.47
N ARG A 303 5.96 -6.52 18.08
CA ARG A 303 6.83 -7.28 18.96
C ARG A 303 6.06 -7.79 20.18
N ASP A 304 6.41 -8.99 20.61
CA ASP A 304 5.91 -9.63 21.81
C ASP A 304 6.64 -9.05 23.04
N ASP A 305 6.45 -7.76 23.23
CA ASP A 305 6.82 -7.00 24.43
C ASP A 305 5.59 -6.30 25.00
N ASP A 306 5.75 -5.78 26.23
CA ASP A 306 4.67 -5.13 26.99
C ASP A 306 4.09 -3.91 26.23
N GLU A 307 4.91 -3.26 25.42
CA GLU A 307 4.57 -2.05 24.67
C GLU A 307 4.11 -2.34 23.24
N GLY A 308 4.10 -3.60 22.79
CA GLY A 308 3.87 -4.01 21.40
C GLY A 308 4.60 -3.13 20.40
N THR A 309 5.91 -2.98 20.60
CA THR A 309 6.71 -2.09 19.79
C THR A 309 6.72 -2.53 18.32
N LYS A 310 6.92 -1.57 17.43
CA LYS A 310 7.10 -1.84 16.00
C LYS A 310 8.40 -2.64 15.80
N LEU A 311 8.40 -3.55 14.82
CA LEU A 311 9.60 -4.27 14.45
C LEU A 311 10.63 -3.34 13.80
N ASP A 312 11.90 -3.51 14.18
CA ASP A 312 13.05 -2.86 13.55
C ASP A 312 13.67 -3.79 12.50
N LEU A 313 12.90 -4.11 11.46
CA LEU A 313 13.31 -5.01 10.37
C LEU A 313 12.97 -4.39 9.01
N THR A 314 13.91 -4.48 8.06
CA THR A 314 13.61 -4.23 6.65
C THR A 314 12.90 -5.43 6.04
N TYR A 315 12.28 -5.22 4.88
CA TYR A 315 11.71 -6.33 4.11
C TYR A 315 12.74 -7.43 3.77
N ASP A 316 13.97 -7.08 3.38
CA ASP A 316 14.99 -8.07 3.02
C ASP A 316 15.40 -8.93 4.23
N GLU A 317 15.54 -8.30 5.40
CA GLU A 317 15.79 -9.01 6.67
C GLU A 317 14.61 -9.94 7.02
N PHE A 318 13.37 -9.46 6.88
CA PHE A 318 12.18 -10.28 7.11
C PHE A 318 12.06 -11.45 6.12
N LYS A 319 12.35 -11.21 4.84
CA LYS A 319 12.36 -12.22 3.78
C LYS A 319 13.39 -13.31 4.06
N GLN A 320 14.59 -12.95 4.53
CA GLN A 320 15.59 -13.93 4.95
C GLN A 320 15.06 -14.81 6.09
N LEU A 321 14.38 -14.23 7.08
CA LEU A 321 13.80 -14.97 8.20
C LEU A 321 12.69 -15.93 7.76
N LEU A 322 11.88 -15.55 6.76
CA LEU A 322 10.89 -16.44 6.16
C LEU A 322 11.58 -17.66 5.50
N VAL A 323 12.65 -17.43 4.73
CA VAL A 323 13.43 -18.51 4.11
C VAL A 323 14.05 -19.44 5.16
N GLU A 324 14.66 -18.89 6.20
CA GLU A 324 15.29 -19.65 7.27
C GLU A 324 14.31 -20.55 8.04
N HIS A 325 13.06 -20.11 8.17
CA HIS A 325 11.99 -20.86 8.85
C HIS A 325 11.14 -21.72 7.91
N GLY A 326 11.44 -21.73 6.60
CA GLY A 326 10.68 -22.48 5.61
C GLY A 326 9.27 -21.96 5.38
N VAL A 327 9.01 -20.68 5.68
CA VAL A 327 7.70 -20.04 5.46
C VAL A 327 7.62 -19.60 4.00
N ALA A 328 6.61 -20.10 3.28
CA ALA A 328 6.38 -19.70 1.89
C ALA A 328 5.92 -18.23 1.83
N PHE A 329 6.34 -17.52 0.78
CA PHE A 329 5.87 -16.16 0.52
C PHE A 329 5.66 -15.90 -0.97
N LEU A 330 4.73 -15.01 -1.27
CA LEU A 330 4.31 -14.63 -2.61
C LEU A 330 4.53 -13.12 -2.79
N GLU A 331 5.49 -12.75 -3.61
CA GLU A 331 5.71 -11.35 -3.98
C GLU A 331 4.82 -10.97 -5.16
N THR A 332 3.90 -10.03 -4.95
CA THR A 332 3.11 -9.45 -6.03
C THR A 332 3.93 -8.36 -6.73
N ILE A 333 4.48 -8.67 -7.89
CA ILE A 333 5.40 -7.79 -8.64
C ILE A 333 4.72 -6.98 -9.75
N GLU A 334 3.45 -7.27 -10.10
CA GLU A 334 2.75 -6.79 -11.33
C GLU A 334 3.12 -5.41 -11.87
#